data_AF-A0AAC9NC96-F1
#
_entry.id   AF-A0AAC9NC96-F1
#
_cell.length_a   1.000
_cell.length_b   1.000
_cell.length_c   1.000
_cell.angle_alpha   90.00
_cell.angle_beta   90.00
_cell.angle_gamma   90.00
#
_symmetry.space_group_name_H-M   'P 1'
#
loop_
_entity.id
_entity.type
_entity.pdbx_description
1 polymer ?
#
loop_
_entity_poly.entity_id
_entity_poly.type
_entity_poly.pdbx_seq_one_letter_code
_entity_poly.pdbx_strand_id
1 'polypeptide(L)'
;MKKKEKMIIEAGMKLFASKGYNTTSVQEIADECHMSKGAFYLYFKSKEALLISILHYYYDKVFTRIHEVQTEGGTPKEAYRKQLTVYYDNILQQKDFIKMQLSDRALPLNEETQQLAKQIRLATIQLHIDNIKQVYGDAAIPYMADLCLTIEGMSHVYFELAILYDFQLEAEELAKTMIHRIDDLMGGMMKRNDLPLISVDQASDWFGPIYERSFDPLTESLLKELREQAEEHYDVKDEPDLFEALGILENELNKQKPRQVIVKGMLYQLKLFPPLQTISESLLRILKEDHL
;
A
#
# COMPACT_ATOMS: atom_id res chain seq x y z
N MET A 1 -1.21 13.07 -10.25
CA MET A 1 0.22 13.43 -10.40
C MET A 1 0.58 13.97 -11.79
N LYS A 2 1.27 15.11 -11.87
CA LYS A 2 1.73 15.76 -13.11
C LYS A 2 2.99 15.08 -13.67
N LYS A 3 3.20 15.13 -15.00
CA LYS A 3 4.36 14.52 -15.67
C LYS A 3 5.72 14.95 -15.08
N LYS A 4 5.84 16.22 -14.68
CA LYS A 4 7.08 16.77 -14.10
C LYS A 4 7.35 16.28 -12.68
N GLU A 5 6.32 16.14 -11.84
CA GLU A 5 6.45 15.58 -10.48
C GLU A 5 6.96 14.14 -10.56
N LYS A 6 6.38 13.33 -11.45
CA LYS A 6 6.82 11.95 -11.69
C LYS A 6 8.31 11.87 -12.08
N MET A 7 8.75 12.74 -13.00
CA MET A 7 10.16 12.77 -13.40
C MET A 7 11.10 13.09 -12.23
N ILE A 8 10.71 14.03 -11.35
CA ILE A 8 11.49 14.39 -10.16
C ILE A 8 11.53 13.24 -9.16
N ILE A 9 10.40 12.55 -8.95
CA ILE A 9 10.29 11.35 -8.11
C ILE A 9 11.23 10.25 -8.60
N GLU A 10 11.19 9.92 -9.91
CA GLU A 10 12.04 8.88 -10.50
C GLU A 10 13.54 9.24 -10.40
N ALA A 11 13.91 10.50 -10.67
CA ALA A 11 15.28 10.98 -10.54
C ALA A 11 15.77 10.96 -9.09
N GLY A 12 14.94 11.43 -8.15
CA GLY A 12 15.22 11.42 -6.72
C GLY A 12 15.48 10.02 -6.21
N MET A 13 14.61 9.07 -6.54
CA MET A 13 14.77 7.67 -6.14
C MET A 13 16.05 7.05 -6.69
N LYS A 14 16.35 7.25 -7.98
CA LYS A 14 17.59 6.75 -8.60
C LYS A 14 18.84 7.29 -7.89
N LEU A 15 18.85 8.58 -7.58
CA LEU A 15 19.98 9.20 -6.88
C LEU A 15 20.08 8.72 -5.42
N PHE A 16 18.94 8.58 -4.73
CA PHE A 16 18.91 8.05 -3.37
C PHE A 16 19.42 6.61 -3.31
N ALA A 17 18.98 5.74 -4.20
CA ALA A 17 19.44 4.34 -4.25
C ALA A 17 20.95 4.22 -4.55
N SER A 18 21.48 5.07 -5.44
CA SER A 18 22.88 4.98 -5.88
C SER A 18 23.88 5.68 -4.94
N LYS A 19 23.51 6.84 -4.38
CA LYS A 19 24.43 7.66 -3.55
C LYS A 19 24.10 7.57 -2.06
N GLY A 20 22.83 7.41 -1.73
CA GLY A 20 22.28 7.58 -0.38
C GLY A 20 21.47 8.86 -0.26
N TYR A 21 20.48 8.85 0.64
CA TYR A 21 19.60 10.00 0.87
C TYR A 21 20.35 11.23 1.37
N ASN A 22 21.19 11.06 2.41
CA ASN A 22 21.90 12.17 3.07
C ASN A 22 22.90 12.87 2.15
N THR A 23 23.59 12.11 1.29
CA THR A 23 24.61 12.63 0.36
C THR A 23 24.02 13.29 -0.88
N THR A 24 22.76 12.99 -1.22
CA THR A 24 22.12 13.54 -2.41
C THR A 24 21.59 14.95 -2.13
N SER A 25 21.97 15.91 -2.97
CA SER A 25 21.50 17.30 -2.89
C SER A 25 20.31 17.57 -3.82
N VAL A 26 19.50 18.57 -3.48
CA VAL A 26 18.40 19.05 -4.36
C VAL A 26 18.93 19.56 -5.70
N GLN A 27 20.15 20.10 -5.73
CA GLN A 27 20.78 20.57 -6.97
C GLN A 27 21.04 19.40 -7.92
N GLU A 28 21.62 18.29 -7.42
CA GLU A 28 21.86 17.10 -8.25
C GLU A 28 20.57 16.50 -8.80
N ILE A 29 19.48 16.49 -8.01
CA ILE A 29 18.17 16.02 -8.48
C ILE A 29 17.63 16.94 -9.58
N ALA A 30 17.74 18.26 -9.40
CA ALA A 30 17.31 19.23 -10.40
C ALA A 30 18.12 19.10 -11.70
N ASP A 31 19.44 18.89 -11.59
CA ASP A 31 20.33 18.68 -12.73
C ASP A 31 19.99 17.40 -13.51
N GLU A 32 19.73 16.29 -12.81
CA GLU A 32 19.27 15.02 -13.41
C GLU A 32 17.94 15.20 -14.16
N CYS A 33 17.06 16.08 -13.67
CA CYS A 33 15.81 16.43 -14.34
C CYS A 33 15.92 17.54 -15.39
N HIS A 34 17.13 18.05 -15.66
CA HIS A 34 17.40 19.20 -16.52
C HIS A 34 16.55 20.43 -16.17
N MET A 35 16.47 20.77 -14.88
CA MET A 35 15.74 21.93 -14.37
C MET A 35 16.58 22.74 -13.38
N SER A 36 16.14 23.98 -13.11
CA SER A 36 16.76 24.78 -12.07
C SER A 36 16.33 24.31 -10.69
N LYS A 37 17.18 24.56 -9.68
CA LYS A 37 16.81 24.35 -8.27
C LYS A 37 15.55 25.11 -7.86
N GLY A 38 15.35 26.31 -8.40
CA GLY A 38 14.11 27.08 -8.18
C GLY A 38 12.88 26.37 -8.74
N ALA A 39 12.99 25.75 -9.92
CA ALA A 39 11.91 24.97 -10.52
C ALA A 39 11.56 23.72 -9.71
N PHE A 40 12.55 23.06 -9.08
CA PHE A 40 12.30 21.96 -8.16
C PHE A 40 11.37 22.38 -7.00
N TYR A 41 11.64 23.54 -6.38
CA TYR A 41 10.85 24.03 -5.25
C TYR A 41 9.43 24.46 -5.60
N LEU A 42 9.09 24.57 -6.89
CA LEU A 42 7.71 24.73 -7.33
C LEU A 42 6.89 23.43 -7.18
N TYR A 43 7.56 22.28 -7.11
CA TYR A 43 6.91 20.97 -6.97
C TYR A 43 7.07 20.38 -5.57
N PHE A 44 8.26 20.47 -4.99
CA PHE A 44 8.55 19.89 -3.67
C PHE A 44 9.16 20.93 -2.75
N LYS A 45 8.53 21.11 -1.58
CA LYS A 45 8.99 22.09 -0.58
C LYS A 45 10.37 21.75 -0.01
N SER A 46 10.75 20.47 -0.01
CA SER A 46 12.05 20.02 0.48
C SER A 46 12.45 18.64 -0.08
N LYS A 47 13.66 18.17 0.26
CA LYS A 47 14.14 16.82 -0.10
C LYS A 47 13.37 15.74 0.68
N GLU A 48 12.95 16.05 1.89
CA GLU A 48 12.10 15.23 2.75
C GLU A 48 10.70 15.10 2.13
N ALA A 49 10.10 16.20 1.66
CA ALA A 49 8.81 16.14 0.97
C ALA A 49 8.88 15.25 -0.29
N LEU A 50 9.96 15.35 -1.08
CA LEU A 50 10.20 14.45 -2.21
C LEU A 50 10.29 12.98 -1.78
N LEU A 51 11.01 12.68 -0.69
CA LEU A 51 11.13 11.32 -0.19
C LEU A 51 9.76 10.72 0.14
N ILE A 52 8.92 11.47 0.83
CA ILE A 52 7.58 11.00 1.22
C ILE A 52 6.72 10.78 -0.03
N SER A 53 6.77 11.69 -1.00
CA SER A 53 6.09 11.51 -2.28
C SER A 53 6.62 10.31 -3.07
N ILE A 54 7.92 9.99 -3.01
CA ILE A 54 8.47 8.75 -3.58
C ILE A 54 7.80 7.55 -2.91
N LEU A 55 7.79 7.48 -1.58
CA LEU A 55 7.22 6.33 -0.88
C LEU A 55 5.72 6.15 -1.17
N HIS A 56 4.92 7.22 -1.17
CA HIS A 56 3.51 7.17 -1.57
C HIS A 56 3.35 6.70 -3.02
N TYR A 57 4.11 7.28 -3.96
CA TYR A 57 4.02 6.92 -5.38
C TYR A 57 4.23 5.42 -5.61
N TYR A 58 5.20 4.81 -4.91
CA TYR A 58 5.46 3.38 -5.01
C TYR A 58 4.39 2.54 -4.36
N TYR A 59 3.93 2.93 -3.16
CA TYR A 59 2.82 2.28 -2.48
C TYR A 59 1.57 2.23 -3.38
N ASP A 60 1.14 3.38 -3.90
CA ASP A 60 -0.05 3.47 -4.74
C ASP A 60 0.09 2.63 -6.02
N LYS A 61 1.26 2.68 -6.67
CA LYS A 61 1.53 1.91 -7.88
C LYS A 61 1.41 0.40 -7.64
N VAL A 62 1.92 -0.10 -6.51
CA VAL A 62 1.89 -1.53 -6.18
C VAL A 62 0.48 -1.98 -5.86
N PHE A 63 -0.22 -1.27 -4.97
CA PHE A 63 -1.56 -1.65 -4.55
C PHE A 63 -2.58 -1.51 -5.67
N THR A 64 -2.40 -0.52 -6.57
CA THR A 64 -3.19 -0.46 -7.82
C THR A 64 -3.01 -1.72 -8.65
N ARG A 65 -1.77 -2.18 -8.83
CA ARG A 65 -1.51 -3.39 -9.63
C ARG A 65 -2.03 -4.66 -8.95
N ILE A 66 -1.95 -4.75 -7.63
CA ILE A 66 -2.53 -5.86 -6.84
C ILE A 66 -4.05 -5.90 -7.01
N HIS A 67 -4.72 -4.75 -6.96
CA HIS A 67 -6.15 -4.64 -7.17
C HIS A 67 -6.56 -5.04 -8.61
N GLU A 68 -5.82 -4.57 -9.63
CA GLU A 68 -6.06 -4.98 -11.03
C GLU A 68 -5.96 -6.50 -11.21
N VAL A 69 -5.02 -7.17 -10.54
CA VAL A 69 -4.88 -8.62 -10.62
C VAL A 69 -6.09 -9.35 -10.05
N GLN A 70 -6.77 -8.79 -9.05
CA GLN A 70 -7.99 -9.37 -8.48
C GLN A 70 -9.11 -9.48 -9.53
N THR A 71 -9.16 -8.55 -10.49
CA THR A 71 -10.21 -8.48 -11.51
C THR A 71 -9.86 -9.23 -12.81
N GLU A 72 -8.65 -9.79 -12.92
CA GLU A 72 -8.21 -10.58 -14.09
C GLU A 72 -8.86 -11.99 -14.18
N GLY A 73 -9.65 -12.39 -13.17
CA GLY A 73 -10.30 -13.70 -13.10
C GLY A 73 -9.36 -14.85 -12.74
N GLY A 74 -9.94 -16.02 -12.48
CA GLY A 74 -9.23 -17.22 -12.01
C GLY A 74 -9.80 -17.75 -10.69
N THR A 75 -9.16 -18.76 -10.13
CA THR A 75 -9.47 -19.22 -8.77
C THR A 75 -8.90 -18.24 -7.74
N PRO A 76 -9.48 -18.13 -6.52
CA PRO A 76 -8.93 -17.28 -5.46
C PRO A 76 -7.44 -17.56 -5.17
N LYS A 77 -7.02 -18.83 -5.29
CA LYS A 77 -5.61 -19.23 -5.08
C LYS A 77 -4.69 -18.70 -6.18
N GLU A 78 -5.14 -18.71 -7.43
CA GLU A 78 -4.37 -18.14 -8.55
C GLU A 78 -4.29 -16.63 -8.44
N ALA A 79 -5.39 -15.95 -8.06
CA ALA A 79 -5.40 -14.52 -7.81
C ALA A 79 -4.39 -14.16 -6.71
N TYR A 80 -4.44 -14.85 -5.56
CA TYR A 80 -3.49 -14.63 -4.47
C TYR A 80 -2.03 -14.83 -4.91
N ARG A 81 -1.75 -15.91 -5.65
CA ARG A 81 -0.41 -16.17 -6.18
C ARG A 81 0.08 -15.01 -7.06
N LYS A 82 -0.76 -14.53 -7.99
CA LYS A 82 -0.40 -13.40 -8.86
C LYS A 82 -0.18 -12.11 -8.06
N GLN A 83 -1.00 -11.85 -7.03
CA GLN A 83 -0.84 -10.70 -6.13
C GLN A 83 0.49 -10.76 -5.37
N LEU A 84 0.86 -11.94 -4.86
CA LEU A 84 2.19 -12.17 -4.27
C LEU A 84 3.30 -11.94 -5.28
N THR A 85 3.17 -12.43 -6.52
CA THR A 85 4.16 -12.19 -7.57
C THR A 85 4.35 -10.69 -7.81
N VAL A 86 3.27 -9.90 -7.93
CA VAL A 86 3.34 -8.44 -8.10
C VAL A 86 4.03 -7.77 -6.91
N TYR A 87 3.66 -8.15 -5.69
CA TYR A 87 4.25 -7.58 -4.48
C TYR A 87 5.74 -7.90 -4.37
N TYR A 88 6.13 -9.16 -4.61
CA TYR A 88 7.52 -9.61 -4.52
C TYR A 88 8.39 -9.04 -5.64
N ASP A 89 7.88 -8.97 -6.87
CA ASP A 89 8.56 -8.34 -8.00
C ASP A 89 8.84 -6.86 -7.70
N ASN A 90 7.89 -6.15 -7.07
CA ASN A 90 8.13 -4.78 -6.67
C ASN A 90 9.28 -4.64 -5.67
N ILE A 91 9.31 -5.47 -4.61
CA ILE A 91 10.39 -5.46 -3.62
C ILE A 91 11.74 -5.71 -4.32
N LEU A 92 11.81 -6.73 -5.18
CA LEU A 92 13.04 -7.11 -5.86
C LEU A 92 13.53 -6.04 -6.85
N GLN A 93 12.62 -5.36 -7.56
CA GLN A 93 12.95 -4.25 -8.45
C GLN A 93 13.46 -3.01 -7.69
N GLN A 94 13.03 -2.83 -6.43
CA GLN A 94 13.43 -1.69 -5.59
C GLN A 94 14.51 -2.06 -4.56
N LYS A 95 15.15 -3.23 -4.69
CA LYS A 95 16.10 -3.75 -3.70
C LYS A 95 17.23 -2.79 -3.34
N ASP A 96 17.74 -2.00 -4.29
CA ASP A 96 18.83 -1.04 -4.03
C ASP A 96 18.37 0.14 -3.19
N PHE A 97 17.15 0.61 -3.41
CA PHE A 97 16.52 1.65 -2.60
C PHE A 97 16.25 1.14 -1.18
N ILE A 98 15.73 -0.10 -1.06
CA ILE A 98 15.49 -0.75 0.23
C ILE A 98 16.81 -1.02 0.96
N LYS A 99 17.84 -1.49 0.27
CA LYS A 99 19.20 -1.69 0.81
C LYS A 99 19.77 -0.39 1.37
N MET A 100 19.59 0.72 0.65
CA MET A 100 19.98 2.04 1.13
C MET A 100 19.22 2.42 2.41
N GLN A 101 17.91 2.18 2.45
CA GLN A 101 17.08 2.44 3.64
C GLN A 101 17.52 1.64 4.87
N LEU A 102 17.97 0.40 4.70
CA LEU A 102 18.42 -0.48 5.78
C LEU A 102 19.86 -0.17 6.28
N SER A 103 20.63 0.63 5.54
CA SER A 103 22.03 0.95 5.87
C SER A 103 22.14 2.14 6.83
N ASP A 104 23.34 2.39 7.39
CA ASP A 104 23.65 3.61 8.20
C ASP A 104 23.42 4.95 7.46
N ARG A 105 23.11 4.90 6.15
CA ARG A 105 22.69 6.05 5.34
C ARG A 105 21.16 6.22 5.32
N ALA A 106 20.48 5.63 6.30
CA ALA A 106 19.05 5.50 6.40
C ALA A 106 18.29 6.82 6.23
N LEU A 107 17.04 6.66 5.82
CA LEU A 107 16.07 7.74 5.76
C LEU A 107 15.83 8.32 7.16
N PRO A 108 15.56 9.63 7.27
CA PRO A 108 15.10 10.20 8.53
C PRO A 108 13.80 9.51 8.95
N LEU A 109 13.84 8.79 10.07
CA LEU A 109 12.66 8.22 10.73
C LEU A 109 11.87 9.33 11.41
N ASN A 110 11.05 10.03 10.63
CA ASN A 110 10.07 10.98 11.14
C ASN A 110 8.70 10.32 11.30
N GLU A 111 7.76 11.02 11.93
CA GLU A 111 6.41 10.49 12.18
C GLU A 111 5.69 10.07 10.89
N GLU A 112 5.85 10.82 9.80
CA GLU A 112 5.16 10.56 8.55
C GLU A 112 5.68 9.29 7.83
N THR A 113 7.00 9.09 7.80
CA THR A 113 7.61 7.86 7.27
C THR A 113 7.27 6.63 8.11
N GLN A 114 7.21 6.77 9.43
CA GLN A 114 6.77 5.70 10.33
C GLN A 114 5.29 5.36 10.12
N GLN A 115 4.45 6.37 9.96
CA GLN A 115 3.02 6.19 9.71
C GLN A 115 2.78 5.47 8.37
N LEU A 116 3.52 5.87 7.33
CA LEU A 116 3.43 5.21 6.04
C LEU A 116 3.93 3.75 6.11
N ALA A 117 5.04 3.48 6.78
CA ALA A 117 5.53 2.11 6.97
C ALA A 117 4.50 1.24 7.71
N LYS A 118 3.81 1.81 8.71
CA LYS A 118 2.70 1.14 9.41
C LYS A 118 1.53 0.87 8.46
N GLN A 119 1.14 1.84 7.63
CA GLN A 119 0.07 1.65 6.63
C GLN A 119 0.41 0.54 5.64
N ILE A 120 1.64 0.53 5.10
CA ILE A 120 2.14 -0.53 4.20
C ILE A 120 2.07 -1.90 4.89
N ARG A 121 2.48 -1.99 6.16
CA ARG A 121 2.44 -3.26 6.89
C ARG A 121 1.01 -3.76 7.09
N LEU A 122 0.11 -2.88 7.52
CA LEU A 122 -1.30 -3.24 7.72
C LEU A 122 -1.97 -3.65 6.40
N ALA A 123 -1.66 -2.94 5.33
CA ALA A 123 -2.08 -3.25 3.97
C ALA A 123 -1.70 -4.67 3.54
N THR A 124 -0.43 -5.03 3.72
CA THR A 124 0.07 -6.36 3.35
C THR A 124 -0.54 -7.46 4.23
N ILE A 125 -0.71 -7.21 5.53
CA ILE A 125 -1.36 -8.17 6.43
C ILE A 125 -2.82 -8.40 5.99
N GLN A 126 -3.58 -7.33 5.72
CA GLN A 126 -4.96 -7.47 5.28
C GLN A 126 -5.05 -8.25 3.97
N LEU A 127 -4.18 -7.95 3.00
CA LEU A 127 -4.12 -8.70 1.75
C LEU A 127 -3.95 -10.20 1.99
N HIS A 128 -3.02 -10.60 2.86
CA HIS A 128 -2.82 -12.01 3.19
C HIS A 128 -4.05 -12.63 3.87
N ILE A 129 -4.63 -11.94 4.85
CA ILE A 129 -5.84 -12.36 5.57
C ILE A 129 -6.98 -12.58 4.56
N ASP A 130 -7.33 -11.57 3.77
CA ASP A 130 -8.47 -11.66 2.84
C ASP A 130 -8.29 -12.81 1.85
N ASN A 131 -7.10 -12.96 1.29
CA ASN A 131 -6.81 -14.06 0.37
C ASN A 131 -6.84 -15.44 1.04
N ILE A 132 -6.28 -15.59 2.25
CA ILE A 132 -6.36 -16.85 2.99
C ILE A 132 -7.83 -17.23 3.22
N LYS A 133 -8.68 -16.27 3.61
CA LYS A 133 -10.11 -16.53 3.78
C LYS A 133 -10.79 -16.90 2.47
N GLN A 134 -10.49 -16.20 1.37
CA GLN A 134 -11.09 -16.51 0.07
C GLN A 134 -10.68 -17.90 -0.45
N VAL A 135 -9.45 -18.35 -0.18
CA VAL A 135 -8.93 -19.64 -0.65
C VAL A 135 -9.47 -20.81 0.17
N TYR A 136 -9.50 -20.68 1.51
CA TYR A 136 -9.77 -21.79 2.42
C TYR A 136 -11.12 -21.69 3.15
N GLY A 137 -11.84 -20.59 2.95
CA GLY A 137 -13.15 -20.32 3.57
C GLY A 137 -13.07 -20.09 5.07
N ASP A 138 -14.24 -20.14 5.72
CA ASP A 138 -14.38 -19.84 7.16
C ASP A 138 -13.63 -20.84 8.06
N ALA A 139 -13.27 -22.02 7.55
CA ALA A 139 -12.47 -22.98 8.30
C ALA A 139 -11.05 -22.46 8.60
N ALA A 140 -10.56 -21.47 7.85
CA ALA A 140 -9.24 -20.88 8.06
C ALA A 140 -9.20 -19.87 9.20
N ILE A 141 -10.34 -19.27 9.56
CA ILE A 141 -10.51 -18.17 10.52
C ILE A 141 -9.59 -18.30 11.75
N PRO A 142 -9.58 -19.43 12.48
CA PRO A 142 -8.74 -19.57 13.67
C PRO A 142 -7.23 -19.43 13.39
N TYR A 143 -6.78 -19.78 12.20
CA TYR A 143 -5.36 -19.95 11.83
C TYR A 143 -4.78 -18.76 11.05
N MET A 144 -5.62 -17.88 10.52
CA MET A 144 -5.20 -16.92 9.48
C MET A 144 -4.12 -15.95 9.95
N ALA A 145 -4.22 -15.43 11.17
CA ALA A 145 -3.24 -14.49 11.71
C ALA A 145 -1.85 -15.13 11.85
N ASP A 146 -1.79 -16.31 12.46
CA ASP A 146 -0.55 -17.05 12.64
C ASP A 146 0.09 -17.43 11.29
N LEU A 147 -0.73 -17.85 10.32
CA LEU A 147 -0.27 -18.17 8.97
C LEU A 147 0.22 -16.95 8.21
N CYS A 148 -0.49 -15.83 8.29
CA CYS A 148 -0.08 -14.56 7.72
C CYS A 148 1.32 -14.18 8.21
N LEU A 149 1.52 -14.19 9.54
CA LEU A 149 2.81 -13.85 10.15
C LEU A 149 3.91 -14.86 9.79
N THR A 150 3.57 -16.14 9.71
CA THR A 150 4.51 -17.19 9.31
C THR A 150 5.01 -16.97 7.87
N ILE A 151 4.10 -16.67 6.94
CA ILE A 151 4.45 -16.44 5.54
C ILE A 151 5.16 -15.11 5.33
N GLU A 152 4.76 -14.05 6.05
CA GLU A 152 5.50 -12.79 6.06
C GLU A 152 6.95 -13.03 6.51
N GLY A 153 7.13 -13.74 7.63
CA GLY A 153 8.46 -14.07 8.17
C GLY A 153 9.29 -14.90 7.21
N MET A 154 8.70 -15.94 6.60
CA MET A 154 9.38 -16.76 5.58
C MET A 154 9.81 -15.91 4.39
N SER A 155 8.90 -15.09 3.85
CA SER A 155 9.17 -14.23 2.69
C SER A 155 10.26 -13.20 2.99
N HIS A 156 10.20 -12.59 4.18
CA HIS A 156 11.17 -11.59 4.64
C HIS A 156 12.60 -12.12 4.62
N VAL A 157 12.84 -13.35 5.07
CA VAL A 157 14.18 -13.96 5.03
C VAL A 157 14.71 -14.08 3.60
N TYR A 158 13.88 -14.46 2.63
CA TYR A 158 14.30 -14.52 1.24
C TYR A 158 14.60 -13.12 0.65
N PHE A 159 13.82 -12.10 1.01
CA PHE A 159 14.12 -10.73 0.60
C PHE A 159 15.42 -10.23 1.19
N GLU A 160 15.66 -10.49 2.48
CA GLU A 160 16.92 -10.13 3.13
C GLU A 160 18.12 -10.76 2.42
N LEU A 161 18.02 -12.05 2.06
CA LEU A 161 19.04 -12.73 1.26
C LEU A 161 19.24 -12.07 -0.12
N ALA A 162 18.17 -11.71 -0.81
CA ALA A 162 18.24 -11.08 -2.12
C ALA A 162 18.81 -9.65 -2.07
N ILE A 163 18.51 -8.90 -1.02
CA ILE A 163 18.89 -7.48 -0.84
C ILE A 163 20.32 -7.36 -0.31
N LEU A 164 20.65 -8.10 0.74
CA LEU A 164 21.92 -7.95 1.46
C LEU A 164 23.04 -8.86 0.93
N TYR A 165 22.68 -10.03 0.40
CA TYR A 165 23.63 -11.07 -0.01
C TYR A 165 23.59 -11.38 -1.52
N ASP A 166 22.90 -10.55 -2.30
CA ASP A 166 22.77 -10.67 -3.77
C ASP A 166 22.28 -12.04 -4.26
N PHE A 167 21.49 -12.74 -3.42
CA PHE A 167 20.85 -13.99 -3.78
C PHE A 167 19.89 -13.78 -4.95
N GLN A 168 20.03 -14.59 -6.00
CA GLN A 168 19.16 -14.52 -7.18
C GLN A 168 17.81 -15.15 -6.85
N LEU A 169 16.80 -14.30 -6.68
CA LEU A 169 15.44 -14.69 -6.32
C LEU A 169 14.47 -14.25 -7.42
N GLU A 170 13.64 -15.18 -7.87
CA GLU A 170 12.56 -14.90 -8.82
C GLU A 170 11.22 -14.77 -8.08
N ALA A 171 10.50 -13.67 -8.34
CA ALA A 171 9.25 -13.35 -7.65
C ALA A 171 8.18 -14.44 -7.82
N GLU A 172 8.04 -14.97 -9.04
CA GLU A 172 7.05 -15.99 -9.38
C GLU A 172 7.31 -17.31 -8.64
N GLU A 173 8.57 -17.74 -8.57
CA GLU A 173 8.95 -18.96 -7.86
C GLU A 173 8.80 -18.81 -6.34
N LEU A 174 9.09 -17.63 -5.79
CA LEU A 174 8.83 -17.35 -4.39
C LEU A 174 7.33 -17.36 -4.08
N ALA A 175 6.51 -16.68 -4.89
CA ALA A 175 5.07 -16.64 -4.73
C ALA A 175 4.45 -18.04 -4.77
N LYS A 176 4.83 -18.84 -5.77
CA LYS A 176 4.42 -20.24 -5.87
C LYS A 176 4.84 -21.07 -4.65
N THR A 177 6.07 -20.86 -4.17
CA THR A 177 6.56 -21.55 -2.96
C THR A 177 5.75 -21.15 -1.73
N MET A 178 5.44 -19.87 -1.55
CA MET A 178 4.65 -19.41 -0.40
C MET A 178 3.22 -19.97 -0.44
N ILE A 179 2.59 -20.04 -1.61
CA ILE A 179 1.27 -20.70 -1.75
C ILE A 179 1.34 -22.17 -1.32
N HIS A 180 2.35 -22.93 -1.76
CA HIS A 180 2.52 -24.32 -1.31
C HIS A 180 2.76 -24.42 0.20
N ARG A 181 3.52 -23.48 0.80
CA ARG A 181 3.73 -23.47 2.25
C ARG A 181 2.44 -23.17 3.01
N ILE A 182 1.60 -22.26 2.50
CA ILE A 182 0.27 -22.02 3.08
C ILE A 182 -0.58 -23.29 3.00
N ASP A 183 -0.62 -23.97 1.86
CA ASP A 183 -1.36 -25.23 1.69
C ASP A 183 -0.91 -26.30 2.69
N ASP A 184 0.41 -26.51 2.80
CA ASP A 184 1.01 -27.50 3.71
C ASP A 184 0.71 -27.18 5.18
N LEU A 185 0.87 -25.91 5.57
CA LEU A 185 0.64 -25.45 6.94
C LEU A 185 -0.84 -25.53 7.31
N MET A 186 -1.73 -24.98 6.47
CA MET A 186 -3.18 -25.07 6.66
C MET A 186 -3.64 -26.53 6.79
N GLY A 187 -3.27 -27.37 5.83
CA GLY A 187 -3.63 -28.79 5.84
C GLY A 187 -3.10 -29.52 7.07
N GLY A 188 -1.86 -29.23 7.47
CA GLY A 188 -1.25 -29.79 8.67
C GLY A 188 -1.94 -29.37 9.97
N MET A 189 -2.16 -28.07 10.15
CA MET A 189 -2.80 -27.49 11.32
C MET A 189 -4.24 -27.99 11.48
N MET A 190 -5.02 -27.99 10.40
CA MET A 190 -6.40 -28.50 10.43
C MET A 190 -6.46 -29.99 10.73
N LYS A 191 -5.58 -30.80 10.13
CA LYS A 191 -5.56 -32.26 10.35
C LYS A 191 -5.18 -32.62 11.79
N ARG A 192 -4.27 -31.87 12.40
CA ARG A 192 -3.83 -32.09 13.79
C ARG A 192 -4.70 -31.37 14.81
N ASN A 193 -5.53 -30.43 14.38
CA ASN A 193 -6.25 -29.50 15.25
C ASN A 193 -5.28 -28.72 16.16
N ASP A 194 -4.17 -28.26 15.58
CA ASP A 194 -3.18 -27.44 16.28
C ASP A 194 -3.81 -26.12 16.72
N LEU A 195 -3.51 -25.65 17.92
CA LEU A 195 -3.88 -24.28 18.29
C LEU A 195 -2.92 -23.30 17.59
N PRO A 196 -3.41 -22.21 16.98
CA PRO A 196 -2.54 -21.17 16.45
C PRO A 196 -1.68 -20.59 17.57
N LEU A 197 -0.43 -20.25 17.28
CA LEU A 197 0.44 -19.58 18.27
C LEU A 197 -0.07 -18.17 18.58
N ILE A 198 -0.64 -17.51 17.56
CA ILE A 198 -1.24 -16.19 17.64
C ILE A 198 -2.67 -16.29 17.15
N SER A 199 -3.63 -16.11 18.06
CA SER A 199 -5.04 -16.05 17.66
C SER A 199 -5.33 -14.76 16.90
N VAL A 200 -6.41 -14.76 16.14
CA VAL A 200 -6.82 -13.53 15.43
C VAL A 200 -7.25 -12.42 16.40
N ASP A 201 -7.78 -12.76 17.58
CA ASP A 201 -8.09 -11.77 18.61
C ASP A 201 -6.82 -11.09 19.12
N GLN A 202 -5.77 -11.88 19.43
CA GLN A 202 -4.47 -11.34 19.85
C GLN A 202 -3.82 -10.49 18.76
N ALA A 203 -3.88 -10.95 17.51
CA ALA A 203 -3.34 -10.19 16.39
C ALA A 203 -4.14 -8.88 16.15
N SER A 204 -5.44 -8.88 16.46
CA SER A 204 -6.29 -7.69 16.32
C SER A 204 -5.88 -6.56 17.26
N ASP A 205 -5.26 -6.86 18.41
CA ASP A 205 -4.71 -5.85 19.32
C ASP A 205 -3.53 -5.07 18.70
N TRP A 206 -2.78 -5.70 17.78
CA TRP A 206 -1.62 -5.08 17.14
C TRP A 206 -1.95 -4.46 15.79
N PHE A 207 -2.78 -5.13 15.01
CA PHE A 207 -3.06 -4.76 13.62
C PHE A 207 -4.41 -4.05 13.44
N GLY A 208 -5.19 -3.89 14.52
CA GLY A 208 -6.58 -3.50 14.42
C GLY A 208 -7.45 -4.70 14.02
N PRO A 209 -8.78 -4.54 13.93
CA PRO A 209 -9.69 -5.67 13.87
C PRO A 209 -9.60 -6.42 12.52
N ILE A 210 -8.96 -7.59 12.54
CA ILE A 210 -8.66 -8.42 11.36
C ILE A 210 -9.95 -9.01 10.73
N TYR A 211 -11.02 -9.16 11.51
CA TYR A 211 -12.31 -9.69 11.05
C TYR A 211 -13.31 -8.64 10.57
N GLU A 212 -13.06 -7.37 10.88
CA GLU A 212 -14.11 -6.34 10.80
C GLU A 212 -13.86 -5.30 9.72
N ARG A 213 -12.61 -5.18 9.24
CA ARG A 213 -12.22 -4.16 8.26
C ARG A 213 -11.86 -4.82 6.93
N SER A 214 -12.58 -4.45 5.86
CA SER A 214 -11.99 -4.45 4.52
C SER A 214 -11.08 -3.23 4.50
N PHE A 215 -9.81 -3.42 4.85
CA PHE A 215 -8.82 -2.37 4.70
C PHE A 215 -8.36 -2.42 3.25
N ASP A 216 -8.82 -1.47 2.41
CA ASP A 216 -8.23 -1.25 1.10
C ASP A 216 -7.17 -0.12 1.18
N PRO A 217 -5.88 -0.47 1.09
CA PRO A 217 -4.72 0.43 1.09
C PRO A 217 -4.87 1.60 0.12
N LEU A 218 -5.42 1.32 -1.06
CA LEU A 218 -5.57 2.28 -2.15
C LEU A 218 -6.73 3.24 -1.85
N THR A 219 -7.86 2.74 -1.35
CA THR A 219 -8.97 3.56 -0.87
C THR A 219 -8.54 4.49 0.26
N GLU A 220 -7.76 4.03 1.24
CA GLU A 220 -7.24 4.92 2.29
C GLU A 220 -6.30 6.00 1.75
N SER A 221 -5.39 5.64 0.83
CA SER A 221 -4.47 6.59 0.19
C SER A 221 -5.24 7.68 -0.58
N LEU A 222 -6.21 7.27 -1.41
CA LEU A 222 -7.03 8.18 -2.18
C LEU A 222 -7.95 9.03 -1.30
N LEU A 223 -8.44 8.51 -0.17
CA LEU A 223 -9.19 9.30 0.80
C LEU A 223 -8.33 10.40 1.43
N LYS A 224 -7.07 10.07 1.78
CA LYS A 224 -6.12 11.05 2.30
C LYS A 224 -5.83 12.13 1.25
N GLU A 225 -5.52 11.73 0.01
CA GLU A 225 -5.28 12.66 -1.11
C GLU A 225 -6.50 13.56 -1.36
N LEU A 226 -7.72 13.00 -1.29
CA LEU A 226 -8.98 13.73 -1.43
C LEU A 226 -9.10 14.84 -0.36
N ARG A 227 -8.81 14.52 0.90
CA ARG A 227 -8.84 15.49 2.01
C ARG A 227 -7.78 16.57 1.83
N GLU A 228 -6.54 16.19 1.53
CA GLU A 228 -5.44 17.13 1.33
C GLU A 228 -5.75 18.11 0.19
N GLN A 229 -6.29 17.62 -0.94
CA GLN A 229 -6.71 18.49 -2.04
C GLN A 229 -7.85 19.43 -1.67
N ALA A 230 -8.80 18.98 -0.83
CA ALA A 230 -9.89 19.81 -0.36
C ALA A 230 -9.36 20.95 0.53
N GLU A 231 -8.51 20.63 1.51
CA GLU A 231 -7.91 21.59 2.44
C GLU A 231 -6.94 22.58 1.75
N GLU A 232 -6.29 22.16 0.64
CA GLU A 232 -5.41 23.03 -0.14
C GLU A 232 -6.17 24.07 -0.98
N HIS A 233 -7.38 23.74 -1.46
CA HIS A 233 -8.10 24.55 -2.44
C HIS A 233 -9.35 25.27 -1.89
N TYR A 234 -9.88 24.84 -0.75
CA TYR A 234 -11.15 25.33 -0.21
C TYR A 234 -11.02 25.63 1.29
N ASP A 235 -11.63 26.73 1.74
CA ASP A 235 -11.79 27.03 3.16
C ASP A 235 -13.07 26.37 3.69
N VAL A 236 -12.98 25.71 4.84
CA VAL A 236 -14.11 25.06 5.52
C VAL A 236 -15.28 26.02 5.75
N LYS A 237 -15.02 27.32 5.92
CA LYS A 237 -16.06 28.33 6.12
C LYS A 237 -16.83 28.68 4.86
N ASP A 238 -16.16 28.63 3.71
CA ASP A 238 -16.74 29.01 2.42
C ASP A 238 -17.48 27.83 1.78
N GLU A 239 -17.00 26.61 2.00
CA GLU A 239 -17.57 25.36 1.45
C GLU A 239 -17.86 24.34 2.56
N PRO A 240 -18.75 24.63 3.54
CA PRO A 240 -19.02 23.72 4.66
C PRO A 240 -19.59 22.37 4.20
N ASP A 241 -20.43 22.37 3.17
CA ASP A 241 -21.05 21.17 2.61
C ASP A 241 -20.01 20.22 1.98
N LEU A 242 -18.90 20.75 1.45
CA LEU A 242 -17.79 19.96 0.92
C LEU A 242 -17.16 19.12 2.04
N PHE A 243 -16.79 19.78 3.13
CA PHE A 243 -16.11 19.14 4.26
C PHE A 243 -17.05 18.24 5.06
N GLU A 244 -18.35 18.56 5.12
CA GLU A 244 -19.36 17.64 5.65
C GLU A 244 -19.47 16.37 4.80
N ALA A 245 -19.56 16.50 3.47
CA ALA A 245 -19.60 15.34 2.57
C ALA A 245 -18.33 14.48 2.68
N LEU A 246 -17.16 15.11 2.81
CA LEU A 246 -15.88 14.43 3.05
C LEU A 246 -15.88 13.66 4.37
N GLY A 247 -16.34 14.29 5.46
CA GLY A 247 -16.45 13.64 6.77
C GLY A 247 -17.46 12.47 6.79
N ILE A 248 -18.58 12.61 6.08
CA ILE A 248 -19.56 11.53 5.91
C ILE A 248 -18.95 10.37 5.13
N LEU A 249 -18.25 10.66 4.02
CA LEU A 249 -17.60 9.64 3.21
C LEU A 249 -16.56 8.85 4.02
N GLU A 250 -15.67 9.53 4.73
CA GLU A 250 -14.65 8.90 5.58
C GLU A 250 -15.27 8.05 6.68
N ASN A 251 -16.29 8.56 7.36
CA ASN A 251 -16.98 7.80 8.38
C ASN A 251 -17.69 6.58 7.79
N GLU A 252 -18.29 6.70 6.61
CA GLU A 252 -18.98 5.59 5.96
C GLU A 252 -18.01 4.50 5.47
N LEU A 253 -16.86 4.89 4.89
CA LEU A 253 -15.81 3.96 4.44
C LEU A 253 -15.06 3.31 5.61
N ASN A 254 -15.09 3.92 6.80
CA ASN A 254 -14.59 3.29 8.02
C ASN A 254 -15.54 2.25 8.64
N LYS A 255 -16.76 2.08 8.12
CA LYS A 255 -17.71 1.08 8.62
C LYS A 255 -17.47 -0.30 8.02
N GLN A 256 -17.76 -1.36 8.78
CA GLN A 256 -17.67 -2.75 8.31
C GLN A 256 -18.49 -3.04 7.05
N LYS A 257 -19.67 -2.41 6.93
CA LYS A 257 -20.55 -2.51 5.77
C LYS A 257 -20.94 -1.10 5.32
N PRO A 258 -20.07 -0.43 4.55
CA PRO A 258 -20.36 0.89 4.02
C PRO A 258 -21.63 0.83 3.19
N ARG A 259 -22.59 1.72 3.46
CA ARG A 259 -23.78 1.83 2.62
C ARG A 259 -23.36 2.42 1.29
N GLN A 260 -23.27 1.55 0.29
CA GLN A 260 -22.79 1.88 -1.05
C GLN A 260 -23.53 3.06 -1.69
N VAL A 261 -24.82 3.24 -1.36
CA VAL A 261 -25.61 4.39 -1.83
C VAL A 261 -25.07 5.71 -1.26
N ILE A 262 -24.67 5.73 0.02
CA ILE A 262 -24.11 6.92 0.66
C ILE A 262 -22.72 7.20 0.12
N VAL A 263 -21.86 6.18 0.08
CA VAL A 263 -20.48 6.30 -0.45
C VAL A 263 -20.50 6.85 -1.87
N LYS A 264 -21.31 6.25 -2.76
CA LYS A 264 -21.46 6.73 -4.15
C LYS A 264 -22.04 8.14 -4.19
N GLY A 265 -23.06 8.43 -3.38
CA GLY A 265 -23.67 9.76 -3.30
C GLY A 265 -22.66 10.85 -2.94
N MET A 266 -21.87 10.63 -1.89
CA MET A 266 -20.81 11.56 -1.46
C MET A 266 -19.75 11.71 -2.55
N LEU A 267 -19.26 10.61 -3.14
CA LEU A 267 -18.27 10.70 -4.23
C LEU A 267 -18.79 11.42 -5.48
N TYR A 268 -20.08 11.27 -5.82
CA TYR A 268 -20.69 12.04 -6.92
C TYR A 268 -20.79 13.53 -6.61
N GLN A 269 -21.04 13.90 -5.35
CA GLN A 269 -21.05 15.30 -4.90
C GLN A 269 -19.64 15.89 -4.91
N LEU A 270 -18.66 15.19 -4.33
CA LEU A 270 -17.25 15.59 -4.27
C LEU A 270 -16.64 15.75 -5.67
N LYS A 271 -17.10 14.95 -6.64
CA LYS A 271 -16.69 15.04 -8.04
C LYS A 271 -17.00 16.40 -8.69
N LEU A 272 -17.97 17.16 -8.17
CA LEU A 272 -18.34 18.48 -8.70
C LEU A 272 -17.26 19.54 -8.44
N PHE A 273 -16.34 19.29 -7.51
CA PHE A 273 -15.23 20.17 -7.19
C PHE A 273 -14.04 19.83 -8.10
N PRO A 274 -13.60 20.73 -9.00
CA PRO A 274 -12.60 20.41 -10.03
C PRO A 274 -11.29 19.78 -9.51
N PRO A 275 -10.71 20.23 -8.37
CA PRO A 275 -9.52 19.59 -7.80
C PRO A 275 -9.74 18.15 -7.32
N LEU A 276 -10.98 17.80 -6.94
CA LEU A 276 -11.33 16.50 -6.35
C LEU A 276 -11.89 15.50 -7.37
N GLN A 277 -12.16 15.95 -8.59
CA GLN A 277 -12.86 15.18 -9.61
C GLN A 277 -12.16 13.83 -9.91
N THR A 278 -10.86 13.86 -10.19
CA THR A 278 -10.11 12.67 -10.60
C THR A 278 -9.98 11.63 -9.48
N ILE A 279 -9.77 12.09 -8.25
CA ILE A 279 -9.66 11.19 -7.08
C ILE A 279 -11.02 10.56 -6.79
N SER A 280 -12.10 11.35 -6.84
CA SER A 280 -13.47 10.86 -6.67
C SER A 280 -13.87 9.83 -7.73
N GLU A 281 -13.46 10.02 -8.99
CA GLU A 281 -13.66 9.05 -10.08
C GLU A 281 -12.88 7.75 -9.85
N SER A 282 -11.67 7.85 -9.31
CA SER A 282 -10.81 6.69 -9.01
C SER A 282 -11.40 5.85 -7.89
N LEU A 283 -11.83 6.49 -6.78
CA LEU A 283 -12.55 5.84 -5.69
C LEU A 283 -13.85 5.17 -6.18
N LEU A 284 -14.62 5.84 -7.05
CA LEU A 284 -15.83 5.26 -7.64
C LEU A 284 -15.56 4.03 -8.51
N ARG A 285 -14.38 3.91 -9.12
CA ARG A 285 -13.99 2.73 -9.91
C ARG A 285 -13.63 1.56 -9.00
N ILE A 286 -12.74 1.79 -8.02
CA ILE A 286 -12.28 0.78 -7.06
C ILE A 286 -13.47 0.17 -6.31
N LEU A 287 -14.33 1.02 -5.74
CA LEU A 287 -15.48 0.58 -4.95
C LEU A 287 -16.62 -0.04 -5.77
N LYS A 288 -16.53 -0.07 -7.11
CA LYS A 288 -17.44 -0.84 -7.96
C LYS A 288 -16.97 -2.28 -8.16
N GLU A 289 -15.67 -2.53 -8.06
CA GLU A 289 -15.05 -3.82 -8.32
C GLU A 289 -15.15 -4.76 -7.11
N ASP A 290 -15.23 -4.23 -5.87
CA ASP A 290 -15.43 -5.00 -4.63
C ASP A 290 -16.81 -5.68 -4.47
N HIS A 291 -17.77 -5.44 -5.36
CA HIS A 291 -19.16 -5.92 -5.24
C HIS A 291 -19.61 -6.84 -6.40
N LEU A 292 -18.65 -7.41 -7.14
CA LEU A 292 -18.87 -8.42 -8.19
C LEU A 292 -18.10 -9.70 -7.85
#